data_AF-A0A5N5TIT1-F1
#
_entry.id   AF-A0A5N5TIT1-F1
#
_cell.length_a   1.000
_cell.length_b   1.000
_cell.length_c   1.000
_cell.angle_alpha   90.00
_cell.angle_beta   90.00
_cell.angle_gamma   90.00
#
_symmetry.space_group_name_H-M   'P 1'
#
loop_
_entity.id
_entity.type
_entity.pdbx_description
1 polymer ?
#
loop_
_entity_poly.entity_id
_entity_poly.type
_entity_poly.pdbx_seq_one_letter_code
_entity_poly.pdbx_strand_id
1 'polypeptide(L)'
;PQYSSALFFEYNTQLGPPYRILLDTNFVNFAIKNKVEIVKGMMDCLYAKCIPYLTDCVRGEIERLGEKYRLALKVVKDSRIETLPCLHKGIYADDCLVQRVTEHKCYIVATCDKVLKRRIRKIPGIPIMSVGMRKFVVERMPDAPQ
;
A
#
# COMPACT_ATOMS: atom_id res chain seq x y z
N PRO A 1 -12.56 5.31 -25.85
CA PRO A 1 -11.35 5.92 -25.25
C PRO A 1 -10.10 5.41 -25.96
N GLN A 2 -9.45 6.28 -26.71
CA GLN A 2 -8.28 6.00 -27.54
C GLN A 2 -7.10 5.71 -26.60
N TYR A 3 -6.67 4.44 -26.51
CA TYR A 3 -5.47 4.06 -25.76
C TYR A 3 -4.26 4.57 -26.53
N SER A 4 -3.56 5.57 -25.97
CA SER A 4 -2.32 6.10 -26.51
C SER A 4 -1.28 4.97 -26.58
N SER A 5 -0.63 4.83 -27.73
CA SER A 5 0.41 3.84 -28.04
C SER A 5 1.65 3.91 -27.13
N ALA A 6 1.75 4.94 -26.28
CA ALA A 6 2.73 5.01 -25.18
C ALA A 6 2.44 4.03 -24.02
N LEU A 7 1.24 3.47 -23.93
CA LEU A 7 0.85 2.54 -22.85
C LEU A 7 1.38 1.11 -23.03
N PHE A 8 2.07 0.80 -24.13
CA PHE A 8 2.77 -0.48 -24.26
C PHE A 8 4.10 -0.50 -23.47
N PHE A 9 4.57 0.68 -23.05
CA PHE A 9 5.65 0.87 -22.08
C PHE A 9 5.05 1.54 -20.82
N GLU A 10 4.33 0.77 -19.97
CA GLU A 10 3.82 1.23 -18.66
C GLU A 10 4.96 1.51 -17.65
N TYR A 11 6.01 2.22 -18.04
CA TYR A 11 7.04 2.68 -17.12
C TYR A 11 6.55 3.96 -16.44
N ASN A 12 6.10 3.84 -15.20
CA ASN A 12 5.69 4.98 -14.41
C ASN A 12 6.92 5.66 -13.80
N THR A 13 7.42 6.70 -14.47
CA THR A 13 8.61 7.47 -14.05
C THR A 13 8.46 8.20 -12.72
N GLN A 14 7.25 8.25 -12.14
CA GLN A 14 6.99 8.85 -10.83
C GLN A 14 7.21 7.88 -9.66
N LEU A 15 7.40 6.58 -9.96
CA LEU A 15 7.77 5.57 -8.98
C LEU A 15 9.30 5.48 -8.94
N GLY A 16 9.88 5.98 -7.86
CA GLY A 16 11.31 5.85 -7.58
C GLY A 16 11.59 5.99 -6.09
N PRO A 17 12.78 5.59 -5.63
CA PRO A 17 13.18 5.78 -4.24
C PRO A 17 13.18 7.28 -3.85
N PRO A 18 12.68 7.65 -2.65
CA PRO A 18 12.05 6.77 -1.67
C PRO A 18 10.64 6.32 -2.09
N TYR A 19 10.39 5.01 -2.06
CA TYR A 19 9.10 4.45 -2.44
C TYR A 19 8.03 4.80 -1.41
N ARG A 20 6.92 5.37 -1.88
CA ARG A 20 5.77 5.74 -1.06
C ARG A 20 4.76 4.60 -1.06
N ILE A 21 4.49 4.02 0.11
CA ILE A 21 3.67 2.80 0.20
C ILE A 21 2.43 3.06 1.04
N LEU A 22 1.25 2.98 0.42
CA LEU A 22 -0.03 3.11 1.12
C LEU A 22 -0.37 1.81 1.85
N LEU A 23 -0.59 1.89 3.16
CA LEU A 23 -0.95 0.76 4.01
C LEU A 23 -2.47 0.58 4.10
N ASP A 24 -2.90 -0.68 4.02
CA ASP A 24 -4.26 -1.14 4.29
C ASP A 24 -4.31 -1.89 5.66
N THR A 25 -5.46 -1.84 6.35
CA THR A 25 -5.73 -2.53 7.62
C THR A 25 -5.39 -4.01 7.52
N ASN A 26 -5.82 -4.65 6.43
CA ASN A 26 -5.61 -6.08 6.23
C ASN A 26 -4.11 -6.43 6.13
N PHE A 27 -3.33 -5.60 5.44
CA PHE A 27 -1.89 -5.81 5.30
C PHE A 27 -1.17 -5.75 6.65
N VAL A 28 -1.50 -4.75 7.49
CA VAL A 28 -0.93 -4.61 8.84
C VAL A 28 -1.21 -5.87 9.67
N ASN A 29 -2.43 -6.38 9.61
CA ASN A 29 -2.82 -7.58 10.34
C ASN A 29 -2.04 -8.83 9.88
N PHE A 30 -1.88 -8.99 8.56
CA PHE A 30 -1.09 -10.09 8.01
C PHE A 30 0.41 -9.96 8.32
N ALA A 31 0.97 -8.76 8.33
CA ALA A 31 2.36 -8.52 8.69
C ALA A 31 2.64 -8.95 10.14
N ILE A 32 1.75 -8.56 11.08
CA ILE A 32 1.83 -8.95 12.49
C ILE A 32 1.72 -10.47 12.66
N LYS A 33 0.72 -11.09 11.99
CA LYS A 33 0.52 -12.54 12.05
C LYS A 33 1.74 -13.33 11.54
N ASN A 34 2.42 -12.82 10.51
CA ASN A 34 3.62 -13.43 9.93
C ASN A 34 4.93 -12.98 10.62
N LYS A 35 4.84 -12.14 11.66
CA LYS A 35 5.99 -11.58 12.39
C LYS A 35 6.97 -10.84 11.48
N VAL A 36 6.45 -10.13 10.48
CA VAL A 36 7.24 -9.29 9.57
C VAL A 36 7.11 -7.85 10.03
N GLU A 37 8.24 -7.20 10.32
CA GLU A 37 8.28 -5.77 10.63
C GLU A 37 8.01 -4.95 9.36
N ILE A 38 7.08 -3.99 9.43
CA ILE A 38 6.58 -3.27 8.23
C ILE A 38 7.71 -2.55 7.49
N VAL A 39 8.41 -1.61 8.14
CA VAL A 39 9.42 -0.78 7.46
C VAL A 39 10.57 -1.64 6.93
N LYS A 40 11.10 -2.54 7.79
CA LYS A 40 12.19 -3.44 7.42
C LYS A 40 11.78 -4.38 6.28
N GLY A 41 10.62 -5.02 6.38
CA GLY A 41 10.13 -5.93 5.34
C GLY A 41 9.89 -5.24 4.00
N MET A 42 9.50 -3.96 4.00
CA MET A 42 9.39 -3.16 2.77
C MET A 42 10.76 -2.90 2.15
N MET A 43 11.73 -2.49 2.97
CA MET A 43 13.11 -2.23 2.51
C MET A 43 13.80 -3.50 2.01
N ASP A 44 13.62 -4.63 2.70
CA ASP A 44 14.14 -5.94 2.29
C ASP A 44 13.51 -6.42 0.97
N CYS A 45 12.25 -6.03 0.70
CA CYS A 45 11.54 -6.42 -0.52
C CYS A 45 11.87 -5.54 -1.73
N LEU A 46 12.06 -4.23 -1.52
CA LEU A 46 12.29 -3.25 -2.60
C LEU A 46 13.75 -2.85 -2.76
N TYR A 47 14.64 -3.31 -1.87
CA TYR A 47 16.06 -2.96 -1.83
C TYR A 47 16.34 -1.45 -1.87
N ALA A 48 15.43 -0.65 -1.32
CA ALA A 48 15.48 0.80 -1.35
C ALA A 48 14.77 1.42 -0.15
N LYS A 49 15.00 2.73 0.07
CA LYS A 49 14.30 3.49 1.12
C LYS A 49 12.79 3.49 0.85
N CYS A 50 12.02 3.12 1.86
CA CYS A 50 10.57 3.05 1.81
C CYS A 50 9.95 3.97 2.85
N ILE A 51 8.91 4.71 2.47
CA ILE A 51 8.11 5.56 3.37
C ILE A 51 6.69 4.99 3.39
N PRO A 52 6.31 4.28 4.47
CA PRO A 52 4.94 3.83 4.65
C PRO A 52 4.03 4.99 5.01
N TYR A 53 2.88 5.02 4.36
CA TYR A 53 1.82 6.00 4.54
C TYR A 53 0.56 5.30 5.01
N LEU A 54 -0.06 5.86 6.05
CA LEU A 54 -1.38 5.44 6.52
C LEU A 54 -2.37 6.58 6.34
N THR A 55 -3.45 6.34 5.60
CA THR A 55 -4.54 7.30 5.44
C THR A 55 -5.41 7.37 6.70
N ASP A 56 -5.97 8.54 7.00
CA ASP A 56 -6.84 8.74 8.17
C ASP A 56 -8.00 7.75 8.25
N CYS A 57 -8.62 7.38 7.12
CA CYS A 57 -9.69 6.38 7.11
C CYS A 57 -9.23 5.00 7.57
N VAL A 58 -8.06 4.54 7.11
CA VAL A 58 -7.47 3.25 7.52
C VAL A 58 -7.07 3.31 9.00
N ARG A 59 -6.50 4.43 9.46
CA ARG A 59 -6.24 4.63 10.89
C ARG A 59 -7.53 4.50 11.71
N GLY A 60 -8.58 5.22 11.30
CA GLY A 60 -9.88 5.18 11.98
C GLY A 60 -10.52 3.78 11.94
N GLU A 61 -10.30 3.01 10.88
CA GLU A 61 -10.75 1.61 10.80
C GLU A 61 -10.04 0.74 11.85
N ILE A 62 -8.70 0.83 11.94
CA ILE A 62 -7.92 0.09 12.93
C ILE A 62 -8.31 0.47 14.36
N GLU A 63 -8.58 1.75 14.63
CA GLU A 63 -9.05 2.23 15.93
C GLU A 63 -10.42 1.67 16.33
N ARG A 64 -11.35 1.55 15.36
CA ARG A 64 -12.69 0.98 15.60
C ARG A 64 -12.69 -0.53 15.85
N LEU A 65 -11.69 -1.25 15.35
CA LEU A 65 -11.61 -2.70 15.55
C LEU A 65 -11.29 -3.10 17.01
N GLY A 66 -10.95 -2.12 17.87
CA GLY A 66 -10.89 -2.29 19.33
C GLY A 66 -9.69 -3.06 19.85
N GLU A 67 -9.80 -3.59 21.08
CA GLU A 67 -8.67 -4.17 21.84
C GLU A 67 -7.99 -5.35 21.15
N LYS A 68 -8.73 -6.12 20.33
CA LYS A 68 -8.19 -7.24 19.55
C LYS A 68 -7.05 -6.80 18.62
N TYR A 69 -7.03 -5.53 18.23
CA TYR A 69 -6.06 -4.94 17.31
C TYR A 69 -5.09 -3.97 17.99
N ARG A 70 -4.92 -4.05 19.32
CA ARG A 70 -3.97 -3.21 20.09
C ARG A 70 -2.54 -3.29 19.55
N LEU A 71 -2.11 -4.46 19.07
CA LEU A 71 -0.79 -4.61 18.43
C LEU A 71 -0.73 -3.86 17.10
N ALA A 72 -1.78 -3.92 16.27
CA ALA A 72 -1.87 -3.17 15.03
C ALA A 72 -1.83 -1.65 15.31
N LEU A 73 -2.57 -1.18 16.32
CA LEU A 73 -2.53 0.21 16.77
C LEU A 73 -1.13 0.66 17.19
N LYS A 74 -0.38 -0.19 17.91
CA LYS A 74 1.01 0.11 18.29
C LYS A 74 1.92 0.19 17.06
N VAL A 75 1.76 -0.74 16.12
CA VAL A 75 2.56 -0.77 14.89
C VAL A 75 2.30 0.46 14.03
N VAL A 76 1.03 0.86 13.84
CA VAL A 76 0.71 2.03 13.00
C VAL A 76 1.02 3.38 13.62
N LYS A 77 1.31 3.43 14.92
CA LYS A 77 1.79 4.61 15.65
C LYS A 77 3.32 4.75 15.64
N ASP A 78 4.03 3.85 14.97
CA ASP A 78 5.47 3.96 14.75
C ASP A 78 5.79 5.28 14.02
N SER A 79 6.78 6.03 14.49
CA SER A 79 7.16 7.34 13.95
C SER A 79 7.67 7.27 12.50
N ARG A 80 8.03 6.09 12.02
CA ARG A 80 8.45 5.84 10.63
C ARG A 80 7.25 5.74 9.67
N ILE A 81 6.02 5.66 10.18
CA ILE A 81 4.78 5.60 9.37
C ILE A 81 4.16 7.00 9.34
N GLU A 82 4.13 7.60 8.16
CA GLU A 82 3.56 8.92 7.95
C GLU A 82 2.03 8.85 7.80
N THR A 83 1.34 9.87 8.28
CA THR A 83 -0.13 9.96 8.14
C THR A 83 -0.47 10.78 6.91
N LEU A 84 -1.41 10.31 6.09
CA LEU A 84 -1.97 11.11 5.01
C LEU A 84 -3.40 11.56 5.35
N PRO A 85 -3.67 12.87 5.32
CA PRO A 85 -5.00 13.36 5.55
C PRO A 85 -5.96 12.96 4.43
N CYS A 86 -7.19 12.66 4.82
CA CYS A 86 -8.27 12.33 3.90
C CYS A 86 -9.26 13.49 3.76
N LEU A 87 -9.60 13.86 2.52
CA LEU A 87 -10.57 14.92 2.23
C LEU A 87 -11.97 14.36 1.93
N HIS A 88 -12.45 13.45 2.79
CA HIS A 88 -13.75 12.81 2.61
C HIS A 88 -14.38 12.46 3.96
N LYS A 89 -15.72 12.42 4.00
CA LYS A 89 -16.47 12.02 5.19
C LYS A 89 -17.08 10.63 5.00
N GLY A 90 -16.70 9.69 5.84
CA GLY A 90 -17.43 8.41 5.99
C GLY A 90 -17.39 7.45 4.79
N ILE A 91 -16.39 7.51 3.92
CA ILE A 91 -16.21 6.51 2.85
C ILE A 91 -15.45 5.28 3.35
N TYR A 92 -15.57 4.18 2.62
CA TYR A 92 -14.77 2.97 2.84
C TYR A 92 -13.29 3.22 2.51
N ALA A 93 -12.39 2.64 3.31
CA ALA A 93 -10.95 2.80 3.13
C ALA A 93 -10.48 2.34 1.74
N ASP A 94 -11.03 1.24 1.23
CA ASP A 94 -10.76 0.74 -0.12
C ASP A 94 -11.01 1.79 -1.21
N ASP A 95 -12.12 2.54 -1.09
CA ASP A 95 -12.48 3.56 -2.06
C ASP A 95 -11.52 4.76 -1.98
N CYS A 96 -11.11 5.15 -0.77
CA CYS A 96 -10.08 6.16 -0.57
C CYS A 96 -8.77 5.77 -1.24
N LEU A 97 -8.29 4.55 -1.01
CA LEU A 97 -7.03 4.06 -1.56
C LEU A 97 -7.08 4.03 -3.09
N VAL A 98 -8.17 3.52 -3.67
CA VAL A 98 -8.37 3.47 -5.12
C VAL A 98 -8.42 4.86 -5.74
N GLN A 99 -9.16 5.79 -5.14
CA GLN A 99 -9.23 7.17 -5.61
C GLN A 99 -7.84 7.82 -5.58
N ARG A 100 -7.13 7.71 -4.44
CA ARG A 100 -5.81 8.31 -4.27
C ARG A 100 -4.79 7.82 -5.30
N VAL A 101 -4.73 6.52 -5.57
CA VAL A 101 -3.79 5.98 -6.58
C VAL A 101 -4.24 6.19 -8.01
N THR A 102 -5.52 6.50 -8.24
CA THR A 102 -6.02 6.92 -9.55
C THR A 102 -5.56 8.34 -9.86
N GLU A 103 -5.66 9.25 -8.88
CA GLU A 103 -5.26 10.65 -8.99
C GLU A 103 -3.72 10.80 -9.00
N HIS A 104 -3.04 10.06 -8.13
CA HIS A 104 -1.59 10.13 -7.95
C HIS A 104 -0.96 8.76 -8.13
N LYS A 105 -0.28 8.56 -9.25
CA LYS A 105 0.35 7.27 -9.57
C LYS A 105 1.72 7.08 -8.90
N CYS A 106 2.08 7.88 -7.90
CA CYS A 106 3.38 7.82 -7.24
C CYS A 106 3.42 6.91 -5.99
N TYR A 107 2.47 5.98 -5.88
CA TYR A 107 2.30 5.10 -4.73
C TYR A 107 2.34 3.61 -5.11
N ILE A 108 2.85 2.81 -4.18
CA ILE A 108 2.66 1.36 -4.12
C ILE A 108 1.53 1.09 -3.12
N VAL A 109 0.62 0.16 -3.40
CA VAL A 109 -0.43 -0.21 -2.43
C VAL A 109 -0.09 -1.51 -1.74
N ALA A 110 0.03 -1.49 -0.42
CA ALA A 110 0.24 -2.66 0.42
C ALA A 110 -1.10 -3.22 0.91
N THR A 111 -1.60 -4.27 0.25
CA THR A 111 -2.86 -4.94 0.62
C THR A 111 -2.81 -6.46 0.38
N CYS A 112 -3.48 -7.21 1.26
CA CYS A 112 -3.73 -8.63 1.08
C CYS A 112 -5.15 -8.93 0.57
N ASP A 113 -6.03 -7.92 0.49
CA ASP A 113 -7.44 -8.11 0.13
C ASP A 113 -7.61 -8.46 -1.36
N LYS A 114 -8.41 -9.49 -1.65
CA LYS A 114 -8.58 -10.01 -3.03
C LYS A 114 -9.43 -9.09 -3.90
N VAL A 115 -10.34 -8.32 -3.32
CA VAL A 115 -11.23 -7.40 -4.03
C VAL A 115 -10.47 -6.11 -4.34
N LEU A 116 -9.79 -5.53 -3.35
CA LEU A 116 -8.96 -4.34 -3.51
C LEU A 116 -7.83 -4.56 -4.53
N LYS A 117 -7.14 -5.71 -4.47
CA LYS A 117 -6.15 -6.09 -5.50
C LYS A 117 -6.75 -6.13 -6.91
N ARG A 118 -7.94 -6.70 -7.07
CA ARG A 118 -8.64 -6.73 -8.37
C ARG A 118 -8.98 -5.33 -8.87
N ARG A 119 -9.33 -4.40 -7.98
CA ARG A 119 -9.61 -3.00 -8.33
C ARG A 119 -8.33 -2.27 -8.75
N ILE A 120 -7.26 -2.37 -7.97
CA ILE A 120 -5.98 -1.69 -8.25
C ILE A 120 -5.34 -2.23 -9.53
N ARG A 121 -5.46 -3.53 -9.84
CA ARG A 121 -4.95 -4.09 -11.10
C ARG A 121 -5.56 -3.47 -12.35
N LYS A 122 -6.76 -2.90 -12.27
CA LYS A 122 -7.38 -2.17 -13.39
C LYS A 122 -6.72 -0.81 -13.64
N ILE A 123 -5.95 -0.30 -12.67
CA ILE A 123 -5.22 0.96 -12.77
C ILE A 123 -3.80 0.66 -13.27
N PRO A 124 -3.40 1.17 -14.44
CA PRO A 124 -2.07 0.93 -14.99
C PRO A 124 -0.99 1.70 -14.23
N GLY A 125 0.17 1.07 -14.04
CA GLY A 125 1.34 1.67 -13.40
C GLY A 125 1.32 1.74 -11.87
N ILE A 126 0.42 1.02 -11.19
CA ILE A 126 0.37 0.92 -9.72
C ILE A 126 0.83 -0.46 -9.25
N PRO A 127 2.00 -0.57 -8.59
CA PRO A 127 2.47 -1.81 -7.98
C PRO A 127 1.66 -2.16 -6.74
N ILE A 128 1.54 -3.46 -6.48
CA ILE A 128 0.84 -3.99 -5.32
C ILE A 128 1.83 -4.79 -4.47
N MET A 129 1.94 -4.44 -3.20
CA MET A 129 2.68 -5.18 -2.20
C MET A 129 1.72 -6.05 -1.37
N SER A 130 2.09 -7.31 -1.13
CA SER A 130 1.31 -8.22 -0.30
C SER A 130 2.19 -9.07 0.60
N VAL A 131 1.60 -9.67 1.63
CA VAL A 131 2.31 -10.54 2.57
C VAL A 131 2.28 -11.98 2.06
N GLY A 132 3.45 -12.53 1.72
CA GLY A 132 3.66 -13.94 1.42
C GLY A 132 4.12 -14.74 2.65
N MET A 133 4.75 -15.90 2.44
CA MET A 133 5.33 -16.72 3.52
C MET A 133 6.46 -15.98 4.25
N ARG A 134 6.11 -15.23 5.31
CA ARG A 134 7.04 -14.45 6.17
C ARG A 134 7.89 -13.39 5.44
N LYS A 135 7.50 -12.98 4.24
CA LYS A 135 8.15 -11.90 3.48
C LYS A 135 7.11 -11.10 2.71
N PHE A 136 7.46 -9.87 2.35
CA PHE A 136 6.65 -9.10 1.42
C PHE A 136 7.00 -9.49 -0.02
N VAL A 137 6.00 -9.38 -0.89
CA VAL A 137 6.11 -9.68 -2.31
C VAL A 137 5.44 -8.53 -3.05
N VAL A 138 6.08 -8.05 -4.12
CA VAL A 138 5.55 -6.98 -4.96
C VAL A 138 5.24 -7.55 -6.34
N GLU A 139 4.05 -7.22 -6.85
CA GLU A 139 3.67 -7.47 -8.24
C GLU A 139 3.64 -6.15 -9.03
N ARG A 140 3.88 -6.23 -10.34
CA ARG A 140 3.85 -5.09 -11.28
C ARG A 140 4.84 -3.97 -10.95
N MET A 141 6.02 -4.34 -10.44
CA MET A 141 7.13 -3.40 -10.30
C MET A 141 7.81 -3.22 -11.66
N PRO A 142 8.00 -1.99 -12.18
CA PRO A 142 8.61 -1.76 -13.49
C PRO A 142 10.07 -2.25 -13.61
N ASP A 143 10.81 -2.36 -12.51
CA ASP A 143 12.23 -2.77 -12.46
C ASP A 143 12.50 -4.05 -11.66
N ALA A 144 11.50 -4.93 -11.47
CA ALA A 144 11.78 -6.20 -10.79
C ALA A 144 12.76 -7.04 -11.64
N PRO A 145 13.95 -7.42 -11.14
CA PRO A 145 14.80 -8.37 -11.84
C PRO A 145 14.00 -9.67 -12.02
N GLN A 146 13.95 -10.16 -13.26
CA GLN A 146 13.36 -11.46 -13.60
C GLN A 146 14.13 -12.60 -12.94
#